data_AF-A0A523D7B0-F1
#
_entry.id   AF-A0A523D7B0-F1
#
_cell.length_a   1.000
_cell.length_b   1.000
_cell.length_c   1.000
_cell.angle_alpha   90.00
_cell.angle_beta   90.00
_cell.angle_gamma   90.00
#
_symmetry.space_group_name_H-M   'P 1'
#
loop_
_entity.id
_entity.type
_entity.pdbx_description
1 polymer ?
#
loop_
_entity_poly.entity_id
_entity_poly.type
_entity_poly.pdbx_seq_one_letter_code
_entity_poly.pdbx_strand_id
1 'polypeptide(L)' 'HTWRKNRARARGVESDVILPRTALWDLARRPPLTHAELARITDFGPWRRETYGEEILALLSRANPSPGA' A
#
# COMPACT_ATOMS: atom_id res chain seq x y z
N HIS A 1 3.80 -8.37 3.45
CA HIS A 1 4.48 -8.06 4.73
C HIS A 1 5.93 -7.57 4.56
N THR A 2 6.74 -8.18 3.68
CA THR A 2 8.18 -7.88 3.53
C THR A 2 8.46 -6.47 3.02
N TRP A 3 7.67 -5.96 2.06
CA TRP A 3 7.89 -4.63 1.46
C TRP A 3 7.95 -3.49 2.47
N ARG A 4 6.95 -3.35 3.35
CA ARG A 4 6.91 -2.25 4.34
C ARG A 4 8.10 -2.28 5.31
N LYS A 5 8.59 -3.48 5.65
CA LYS A 5 9.77 -3.65 6.52
C LYS A 5 11.05 -3.19 5.82
N ASN A 6 11.21 -3.50 4.54
CA ASN A 6 12.34 -3.06 3.75
C ASN A 6 12.36 -1.53 3.59
N ARG A 7 11.20 -0.93 3.29
CA ARG A 7 11.06 0.53 3.21
C ARG A 7 11.31 1.22 4.56
N ALA A 8 10.82 0.64 5.65
CA ALA A 8 11.08 1.11 7.01
C ALA A 8 12.57 1.13 7.33
N ARG A 9 13.26 0.01 7.09
CA ARG A 9 14.72 -0.09 7.28
C ARG A 9 15.47 0.93 6.43
N ALA A 10 15.09 1.11 5.17
CA ALA A 10 15.74 2.07 4.27
C ALA A 10 15.59 3.53 4.74
N ARG A 11 14.48 3.86 5.43
CA ARG A 11 14.26 5.21 5.98
C ARG A 11 14.62 5.35 7.46
N GLY A 12 15.03 4.26 8.12
CA GLY A 12 15.29 4.26 9.56
C GLY A 12 14.04 4.53 10.42
N VAL A 13 12.86 4.15 9.92
CA VAL A 13 11.57 4.37 10.62
C VAL A 13 10.87 3.05 10.91
N GLU A 14 9.87 3.08 11.79
CA GLU A 14 9.01 1.93 12.07
C GLU A 14 8.14 1.52 10.87
N SER A 15 7.86 0.22 10.75
CA SER A 15 7.08 -0.31 9.62
C SER A 15 5.64 0.22 9.54
N ASP A 16 5.07 0.64 10.68
CA ASP A 16 3.75 1.27 10.73
C ASP A 16 3.78 2.74 10.27
N VAL A 17 4.95 3.40 10.25
CA VAL A 17 5.11 4.72 9.63
C VAL A 17 4.97 4.63 8.11
N ILE A 18 5.47 3.54 7.52
CA ILE A 18 5.35 3.26 6.08
C ILE A 18 3.92 2.87 5.74
N LEU A 19 3.40 1.83 6.38
CA LEU A 19 2.06 1.31 6.15
C LEU A 19 1.53 0.70 7.45
N PRO A 20 0.58 1.38 8.14
CA PRO A 20 0.04 0.89 9.38
C PRO A 20 -0.76 -0.40 9.17
N ARG A 21 -0.87 -1.19 10.23
CA ARG A 21 -1.64 -2.45 10.21
C ARG A 21 -3.10 -2.26 9.78
N THR A 22 -3.73 -1.14 10.14
CA THR A 22 -5.12 -0.82 9.75
C THR A 22 -5.26 -0.65 8.25
N ALA A 23 -4.39 0.15 7.63
CA ALA A 23 -4.33 0.31 6.18
C ALA A 23 -4.03 -1.01 5.47
N LEU A 24 -3.20 -1.90 6.03
CA LEU A 24 -2.99 -3.25 5.50
C LEU A 24 -4.28 -4.06 5.42
N TRP A 25 -5.11 -4.02 6.47
CA TRP A 25 -6.40 -4.70 6.48
C TRP A 25 -7.38 -4.09 5.49
N ASP A 26 -7.38 -2.77 5.33
CA ASP A 26 -8.21 -2.09 4.34
C ASP A 26 -7.81 -2.46 2.91
N LEU A 27 -6.51 -2.46 2.62
CA LEU A 27 -5.97 -2.93 1.34
C LEU A 27 -6.30 -4.41 1.08
N ALA A 28 -6.28 -5.26 2.11
CA ALA A 28 -6.63 -6.67 1.97
C ALA A 28 -8.14 -6.88 1.75
N ARG A 29 -9.00 -6.09 2.41
CA ARG A 29 -10.45 -6.17 2.25
C ARG A 29 -10.93 -5.58 0.92
N ARG A 30 -10.28 -4.52 0.46
CA ARG A 30 -10.61 -3.78 -0.76
C ARG A 30 -9.31 -3.44 -1.49
N PRO A 31 -8.75 -4.37 -2.27
CA PRO A 31 -7.50 -4.13 -2.98
C PRO A 31 -7.71 -3.04 -4.04
N PRO A 32 -7.09 -1.86 -3.91
CA PRO A 32 -7.17 -0.83 -4.93
C PRO A 32 -6.42 -1.25 -6.18
N LEU A 33 -7.02 -1.02 -7.34
CA LEU A 33 -6.41 -1.18 -8.65
C LEU A 33 -5.96 0.16 -9.23
N THR A 34 -6.44 1.27 -8.67
CA THR A 34 -6.14 2.63 -9.15
C THR A 34 -5.75 3.58 -8.01
N HIS A 35 -5.06 4.68 -8.36
CA HIS A 35 -4.75 5.76 -7.42
C HIS A 35 -6.00 6.38 -6.79
N ALA A 36 -7.10 6.46 -7.54
CA ALA A 36 -8.38 6.97 -7.04
C ALA A 36 -8.97 6.07 -5.94
N GLU A 37 -8.86 4.75 -6.09
CA GLU A 37 -9.30 3.80 -5.07
C GLU A 37 -8.36 3.81 -3.86
N LEU A 38 -7.05 3.90 -4.10
CA LEU A 38 -6.06 4.03 -3.03
C LEU A 38 -6.32 5.30 -2.19
N ALA A 39 -6.75 6.38 -2.84
CA ALA A 39 -7.10 7.64 -2.17
C ALA A 39 -8.32 7.54 -1.24
N ARG A 40 -9.17 6.51 -1.40
CA ARG A 40 -10.31 6.25 -0.50
C ARG A 40 -9.91 5.60 0.81
N ILE A 41 -8.66 5.16 0.96
CA ILE A 41 -8.15 4.58 2.21
C ILE A 41 -7.72 5.73 3.13
N THR A 42 -8.56 6.07 4.10
CA THR A 42 -8.39 7.22 4.99
C THR A 42 -7.08 7.16 5.79
N ASP A 43 -6.72 5.98 6.30
CA ASP A 43 -5.46 5.75 7.05
C ASP A 43 -4.21 5.87 6.17
N PHE A 44 -4.42 5.91 4.85
CA PHE A 44 -3.39 6.13 3.87
C PHE A 44 -3.37 7.62 3.50
N GLY A 45 -2.70 8.42 4.34
CA GLY A 45 -2.60 9.88 4.18
C GLY A 45 -1.96 10.32 2.86
N PRO A 46 -2.14 11.60 2.46
CA PRO A 46 -1.77 12.12 1.13
C PRO A 46 -0.28 11.92 0.81
N TRP A 47 0.62 12.23 1.75
CA TRP A 47 2.06 12.02 1.55
C TRP A 47 2.43 10.55 1.27
N ARG A 48 1.78 9.59 1.95
CA ARG A 48 2.03 8.16 1.71
C ARG A 48 1.51 7.72 0.35
N ARG A 49 0.39 8.28 -0.12
CA ARG A 49 -0.12 8.01 -1.48
C ARG A 49 0.85 8.48 -2.55
N GLU A 50 1.37 9.69 -2.40
CA GLU A 50 2.33 10.22 -3.36
C GLU A 50 3.66 9.46 -3.31
N THR A 51 4.13 9.11 -2.11
CA THR A 51 5.44 8.46 -1.95
C THR A 51 5.41 6.96 -2.27
N TYR A 52 4.33 6.27 -1.91
CA TYR A 52 4.27 4.79 -1.94
C TYR A 52 3.10 4.25 -2.76
N GLY A 53 2.21 5.10 -3.28
CA GLY A 53 0.98 4.65 -3.93
C GLY A 53 1.23 3.84 -5.18
N GLU A 54 2.10 4.31 -6.07
CA GLU A 54 2.49 3.55 -7.26
C GLU A 54 3.07 2.17 -6.89
N GLU A 55 3.94 2.14 -5.90
CA GLU A 55 4.62 0.92 -5.50
C GLU A 55 3.67 -0.09 -4.85
N ILE A 56 2.71 0.39 -4.05
CA ILE A 56 1.64 -0.43 -3.48
C ILE A 56 0.74 -0.98 -4.57
N LEU A 57 0.32 -0.16 -5.53
CA LEU A 57 -0.51 -0.61 -6.65
C LEU A 57 0.22 -1.69 -7.48
N ALA A 58 1.51 -1.50 -7.76
CA ALA A 58 2.32 -2.50 -8.45
C ALA A 58 2.44 -3.81 -7.66
N LEU A 59 2.60 -3.73 -6.34
CA LEU A 59 2.64 -4.90 -5.46
C LEU A 59 1.30 -5.64 -5.41
N LEU A 60 0.19 -4.90 -5.35
CA LEU A 60 -1.16 -5.48 -5.35
C LEU A 60 -1.49 -6.14 -6.68
N SER A 61 -1.13 -5.51 -7.80
CA SER A 61 -1.28 -6.09 -9.14
C SER A 61 -0.49 -7.39 -9.29
N ARG A 62 0.69 -7.49 -8.70
CA ARG A 62 1.49 -8.73 -8.66
C ARG A 62 0.89 -9.81 -7.74
N ALA A 63 0.31 -9.40 -6.61
CA ALA A 63 -0.26 -10.32 -5.63
C ALA A 63 -1.64 -10.83 -6.04
N ASN A 64 -2.37 -10.04 -6.83
CA ASN A 64 -3.67 -10.37 -7.36
C ASN A 64 -3.62 -10.19 -8.89
N PRO A 65 -3.12 -11.18 -9.66
CA PRO A 65 -3.29 -11.15 -11.09
C PRO A 65 -4.80 -11.14 -11.33
N SER A 66 -5.35 -10.06 -11.85
CA SER A 66 -6.76 -10.02 -12.22
C SER A 66 -7.09 -11.27 -13.06
N PRO A 67 -8.08 -12.10 -12.68
CA PRO A 67 -8.65 -13.07 -13.59
C PRO A 67 -9.49 -12.27 -14.59
N GLY A 68 -8.88 -11.85 -15.69
CA GLY A 68 -9.53 -10.97 -16.65
C GLY A 68 -8.56 -10.46 -17.71
N ALA A 69 -7.93 -11.39 -18.41
CA ALA A 69 -7.56 -11.24 -19.82
C ALA A 69 -8.49 -12.16 -20.62
#